data_AF-A0A6G1RGK8-F1
#
_entry.id   AF-A0A6G1RGK8-F1
#
_cell.length_a   1.000
_cell.length_b   1.000
_cell.length_c   1.000
_cell.angle_alpha   90.00
_cell.angle_beta   90.00
_cell.angle_gamma   90.00
#
_symmetry.space_group_name_H-M   'P 1'
#
loop_
_entity.id
_entity.type
_entity.pdbx_description
1 polymer ?
#
loop_
_entity_poly.entity_id
_entity_poly.type
_entity_poly.pdbx_seq_one_letter_code
_entity_poly.pdbx_strand_id
1 'polypeptide(L)'
;KVFATEAIMERPVRTNCPSMLPRMCCCTYNVGKAWNKPCEPCPTPGTAEFKNICGNIPGFTFDIHTGKAVDIDECKEIPGICANGVCINQIGSFRCECPTGFSYNDLLLVCEDIDECSNGDNLCQRNADCINSPGSYRCECAAGFKLSPNGACIDRNEC
;
A
#
# COMPACT_ATOMS: atom_id res chain seq x y z
N LYS A 1 -8.95 4.30 38.24
CA LYS A 1 -9.91 4.07 37.14
C LYS A 1 -9.25 4.55 35.86
N VAL A 2 -8.98 3.83 34.79
CA VAL A 2 -8.81 2.40 34.47
C VAL A 2 -7.67 2.43 33.43
N PHE A 3 -6.74 1.49 33.54
CA PHE A 3 -5.61 1.29 32.63
C PHE A 3 -6.06 0.63 31.32
N ALA A 4 -5.45 1.06 30.19
CA ALA A 4 -5.00 0.26 29.04
C ALA A 4 -4.38 1.29 28.04
N THR A 5 -3.07 1.54 27.97
CA THR A 5 -2.01 0.76 27.30
C THR A 5 -2.49 -0.04 26.09
N GLU A 6 -2.44 0.58 24.90
CA GLU A 6 -1.71 0.10 23.72
C GLU A 6 -1.81 1.13 22.59
N ALA A 7 -0.69 1.35 21.92
CA ALA A 7 -0.56 2.28 20.81
C ALA A 7 -1.37 1.77 19.61
N ILE A 8 -2.60 2.25 19.45
CA ILE A 8 -3.28 2.16 18.16
C ILE A 8 -2.74 3.33 17.35
N MET A 9 -1.73 3.03 16.54
CA MET A 9 -1.15 3.91 15.53
C MET A 9 -2.24 4.82 14.94
N GLU A 10 -2.23 6.09 15.35
CA GLU A 10 -3.05 7.17 14.80
C GLU A 10 -2.72 7.23 13.31
N ARG A 11 -3.46 6.49 12.48
CA ARG A 11 -3.38 6.62 11.03
C ARG A 11 -3.65 8.10 10.76
N PRO A 12 -2.84 8.82 9.97
CA PRO A 12 -3.24 10.14 9.55
C PRO A 12 -4.59 9.98 8.87
N VAL A 13 -5.65 10.52 9.49
CA VAL A 13 -6.93 10.72 8.84
C VAL A 13 -6.56 11.43 7.55
N ARG A 14 -6.71 10.78 6.39
CA ARG A 14 -6.54 11.49 5.11
C ARG A 14 -7.48 12.68 5.22
N THR A 15 -6.94 13.88 5.36
CA THR A 15 -7.69 15.14 5.43
C THR A 15 -8.51 15.37 4.15
N ASN A 16 -8.27 14.53 3.14
CA ASN A 16 -9.10 14.33 1.97
C ASN A 16 -9.88 13.01 2.09
N CYS A 17 -11.09 13.05 2.65
CA CYS A 17 -12.08 12.00 2.34
C CYS A 17 -12.41 12.06 0.85
N PRO A 18 -12.47 10.91 0.17
CA PRO A 18 -12.90 10.87 -1.22
C PRO A 18 -14.38 11.26 -1.29
N SER A 19 -14.71 12.14 -2.23
CA SER A 19 -16.08 12.51 -2.57
C SER A 19 -16.71 11.40 -3.41
N MET A 20 -16.94 10.25 -2.78
CA MET A 20 -17.47 9.03 -3.38
C MET A 20 -18.68 8.53 -2.59
N LEU A 21 -19.45 7.61 -3.19
CA LEU A 21 -20.62 7.04 -2.55
C LEU A 21 -20.21 6.24 -1.30
N PRO A 22 -21.03 6.25 -0.23
CA PRO A 22 -20.75 5.50 1.01
C PRO A 22 -20.53 4.01 0.72
N ARG A 23 -21.25 3.48 -0.27
CA ARG A 23 -21.14 2.08 -0.69
C ARG A 23 -19.73 1.74 -1.20
N MET A 24 -19.13 2.59 -2.01
CA MET A 24 -17.80 2.34 -2.57
C MET A 24 -16.69 2.44 -1.51
N CYS A 25 -16.90 3.26 -0.45
CA CYS A 25 -15.90 3.46 0.59
C CYS A 25 -16.01 2.43 1.72
N CYS A 26 -17.24 2.18 2.18
CA CYS A 26 -17.49 1.47 3.42
C CYS A 26 -17.78 -0.01 3.23
N CYS A 27 -18.16 -0.44 2.01
CA CYS A 27 -18.48 -1.85 1.74
C CYS A 27 -17.28 -2.63 1.22
N THR A 28 -16.29 -1.90 0.72
CA THR A 28 -15.04 -2.45 0.19
C THR A 28 -14.13 -2.91 1.34
N TYR A 29 -13.50 -4.06 1.16
CA TYR A 29 -12.60 -4.63 2.16
C TYR A 29 -11.34 -3.76 2.34
N ASN A 30 -11.02 -3.36 3.57
CA ASN A 30 -9.81 -2.61 3.96
C ASN A 30 -9.60 -1.21 3.33
N VAL A 31 -10.61 -0.58 2.71
CA VAL A 31 -10.42 0.72 2.04
C VAL A 31 -10.80 1.94 2.88
N GLY A 32 -12.06 2.06 3.28
CA GLY A 32 -12.58 3.30 3.85
C GLY A 32 -12.91 3.20 5.34
N LYS A 33 -12.50 4.21 6.12
CA LYS A 33 -13.02 4.46 7.47
C LYS A 33 -14.08 5.56 7.51
N ALA A 34 -14.12 6.40 6.47
CA ALA A 34 -15.03 7.52 6.33
C ALA A 34 -15.23 7.87 4.86
N TRP A 35 -16.32 8.58 4.55
CA TRP A 35 -16.71 9.00 3.20
C TRP A 35 -17.26 10.44 3.22
N ASN A 36 -17.43 11.06 2.05
CA ASN A 36 -18.00 12.41 1.85
C ASN A 36 -17.13 13.60 2.35
N LYS A 37 -17.58 14.82 2.04
CA LYS A 37 -17.07 16.08 2.60
C LYS A 37 -18.24 16.89 3.18
N PRO A 38 -18.36 17.04 4.51
CA PRO A 38 -17.43 16.62 5.58
C PRO A 38 -17.35 15.09 5.73
N CYS A 39 -16.24 14.59 6.28
CA CYS A 39 -15.98 13.16 6.49
C CYS A 39 -16.98 12.54 7.47
N GLU A 40 -17.86 11.67 6.99
CA GLU A 40 -18.74 10.84 7.80
C GLU A 40 -18.11 9.45 8.02
N PRO A 41 -18.07 8.93 9.25
CA PRO A 41 -17.51 7.61 9.51
C PRO A 41 -18.33 6.51 8.85
N CYS A 42 -17.65 5.44 8.41
CA CYS A 42 -18.32 4.26 7.91
C CYS A 42 -19.07 3.53 9.04
N PRO A 43 -20.26 2.96 8.76
CA PRO A 43 -20.98 2.15 9.73
C PRO A 43 -20.14 0.91 10.11
N THR A 44 -20.30 0.44 11.34
CA THR A 44 -19.53 -0.71 11.84
C THR A 44 -20.05 -2.02 11.21
N PRO A 45 -19.15 -2.91 10.73
CA PRO A 45 -19.56 -4.18 10.15
C PRO A 45 -20.46 -4.98 11.10
N GLY A 46 -21.59 -5.48 10.58
CA GLY A 46 -22.57 -6.25 11.34
C GLY A 46 -23.76 -5.46 11.89
N THR A 47 -23.73 -4.12 11.90
CA THR A 47 -24.89 -3.32 12.31
C THR A 47 -25.97 -3.25 11.22
N ALA A 48 -27.17 -2.82 11.61
CA ALA A 48 -28.25 -2.59 10.67
C ALA A 48 -27.89 -1.47 9.67
N GLU A 49 -27.17 -0.42 10.08
CA GLU A 49 -26.74 0.62 9.15
C GLU A 49 -25.77 0.07 8.09
N PHE A 50 -24.80 -0.76 8.50
CA PHE A 50 -23.90 -1.42 7.57
C PHE A 50 -24.66 -2.32 6.60
N LYS A 51 -25.62 -3.11 7.08
CA LYS A 51 -26.45 -3.97 6.22
C LYS A 51 -27.30 -3.18 5.23
N ASN A 52 -27.79 -2.02 5.61
CA ASN A 52 -28.58 -1.17 4.71
C ASN A 52 -27.72 -0.57 3.57
N ILE A 53 -26.45 -0.30 3.85
CA ILE A 53 -25.52 0.30 2.88
C ILE A 53 -24.80 -0.79 2.06
N CYS A 54 -24.27 -1.82 2.71
CA CYS A 54 -23.39 -2.83 2.12
C CYS A 54 -24.04 -4.21 1.97
N GLY A 55 -25.23 -4.42 2.52
CA GLY A 55 -25.83 -5.74 2.63
C GLY A 55 -25.03 -6.65 3.57
N ASN A 56 -25.11 -7.95 3.33
CA ASN A 56 -24.47 -8.97 4.17
C ASN A 56 -23.12 -9.47 3.61
N ILE A 57 -22.70 -9.02 2.43
CA ILE A 57 -21.55 -9.55 1.71
C ILE A 57 -20.56 -8.41 1.44
N PRO A 58 -19.45 -8.30 2.21
CA PRO A 58 -18.39 -7.32 1.94
C PRO A 58 -17.83 -7.47 0.52
N GLY A 59 -17.50 -6.36 -0.14
CA GLY A 59 -16.99 -6.34 -1.52
C GLY A 59 -18.08 -6.47 -2.60
N PHE A 60 -19.35 -6.52 -2.23
CA PHE A 60 -20.47 -6.62 -3.18
C PHE A 60 -21.49 -5.51 -3.00
N THR A 61 -22.13 -5.13 -4.10
CA THR A 61 -23.39 -4.40 -4.12
C THR A 61 -24.53 -5.32 -4.54
N PHE A 62 -25.77 -4.87 -4.40
CA PHE A 62 -26.94 -5.61 -4.85
C PHE A 62 -27.62 -4.82 -5.96
N ASP A 63 -27.86 -5.47 -7.09
CA ASP A 63 -28.66 -4.88 -8.17
C ASP A 63 -30.12 -4.76 -7.69
N ILE A 64 -30.67 -3.55 -7.76
CA ILE A 64 -32.01 -3.25 -7.21
C ILE A 64 -33.16 -3.91 -7.99
N HIS A 65 -32.93 -4.33 -9.23
CA HIS A 65 -33.96 -4.92 -10.10
C HIS A 65 -33.95 -6.45 -10.02
N THR A 66 -32.76 -7.04 -9.93
CA THR A 66 -32.56 -8.49 -9.96
C THR A 66 -32.31 -9.08 -8.56
N GLY A 67 -31.97 -8.25 -7.57
CA GLY A 67 -31.59 -8.69 -6.23
C GLY A 67 -30.27 -9.47 -6.18
N LYS A 68 -29.52 -9.51 -7.30
CA LYS A 68 -28.30 -10.28 -7.42
C LYS A 68 -27.12 -9.51 -6.82
N ALA A 69 -26.24 -10.22 -6.11
CA ALA A 69 -24.96 -9.68 -5.69
C ALA A 69 -24.07 -9.43 -6.92
N VAL A 70 -23.56 -8.21 -7.03
CA VAL A 70 -22.64 -7.76 -8.07
C VAL A 70 -21.37 -7.31 -7.37
N ASP A 71 -20.25 -7.82 -7.87
CA ASP A 71 -18.91 -7.48 -7.41
C ASP A 71 -18.66 -5.96 -7.53
N ILE A 72 -18.04 -5.37 -6.50
CA ILE A 72 -17.60 -3.98 -6.56
C ILE A 72 -16.24 -3.98 -7.25
N ASP A 73 -16.13 -3.35 -8.42
CA ASP A 73 -14.84 -3.21 -9.09
C ASP A 73 -14.05 -2.04 -8.49
N GLU A 74 -13.30 -2.29 -7.41
CA GLU A 74 -12.59 -1.23 -6.69
C GLU A 74 -11.59 -0.48 -7.57
N CYS A 75 -11.02 -1.16 -8.56
CA CYS A 75 -10.05 -0.58 -9.47
C CYS A 75 -10.67 0.49 -10.38
N LYS A 76 -11.95 0.32 -10.76
CA LYS A 76 -12.71 1.32 -11.52
C LYS A 76 -13.31 2.39 -10.61
N GLU A 77 -13.87 1.96 -9.49
CA GLU A 77 -14.62 2.81 -8.57
C GLU A 77 -13.72 3.71 -7.72
N ILE A 78 -12.46 3.32 -7.48
CA ILE A 78 -11.50 4.03 -6.62
C ILE A 78 -10.18 4.23 -7.37
N PRO A 79 -10.09 5.27 -8.22
CA PRO A 79 -8.86 5.57 -8.94
C PRO A 79 -7.68 5.78 -7.99
N GLY A 80 -6.56 5.10 -8.27
CA GLY A 80 -5.35 5.21 -7.46
C GLY A 80 -5.41 4.51 -6.10
N ILE A 81 -6.34 3.57 -5.91
CA ILE A 81 -6.42 2.73 -4.71
C ILE A 81 -5.11 2.01 -4.38
N CYS A 82 -4.37 1.58 -5.40
CA CYS A 82 -3.02 1.02 -5.29
C CYS A 82 -1.98 2.08 -5.62
N ALA A 83 -1.48 2.81 -4.63
CA ALA A 83 -0.43 3.79 -4.86
C ALA A 83 0.88 3.08 -5.28
N ASN A 84 1.53 3.56 -6.35
CA ASN A 84 2.73 2.96 -6.95
C ASN A 84 2.59 1.49 -7.42
N GLY A 85 1.36 1.00 -7.60
CA GLY A 85 1.09 -0.36 -8.03
C GLY A 85 -0.01 -0.44 -9.09
N VAL A 86 -0.31 -1.66 -9.52
CA VAL A 86 -1.41 -1.96 -10.44
C VAL A 86 -2.55 -2.60 -9.66
N CYS A 87 -3.75 -2.03 -9.75
CA CYS A 87 -4.94 -2.62 -9.15
C CYS A 87 -5.49 -3.74 -10.04
N ILE A 88 -5.75 -4.90 -9.45
CA ILE A 88 -6.39 -6.04 -10.09
C ILE A 88 -7.68 -6.37 -9.34
N ASN A 89 -8.82 -6.24 -10.04
CA ASN A 89 -10.13 -6.58 -9.48
C ASN A 89 -10.24 -8.10 -9.29
N GLN A 90 -10.82 -8.52 -8.17
CA GLN A 90 -11.11 -9.91 -7.85
C GLN A 90 -12.56 -10.02 -7.36
N ILE A 91 -13.13 -11.22 -7.39
CA ILE A 91 -14.50 -11.39 -6.90
C ILE A 91 -14.51 -11.20 -5.37
N GLY A 92 -15.19 -10.15 -4.91
CA GLY A 92 -15.37 -9.76 -3.51
C GLY A 92 -14.21 -8.97 -2.90
N SER A 93 -13.21 -8.57 -3.69
CA SER A 93 -12.04 -7.81 -3.23
C SER A 93 -11.21 -7.34 -4.42
N PHE A 94 -10.16 -6.57 -4.17
CA PHE A 94 -9.07 -6.33 -5.10
C PHE A 94 -7.74 -6.81 -4.53
N ARG A 95 -6.71 -6.84 -5.37
CA ARG A 95 -5.32 -6.88 -4.93
C ARG A 95 -4.49 -5.83 -5.66
N CYS A 96 -3.47 -5.33 -4.99
CA CYS A 96 -2.45 -4.51 -5.62
C CYS A 96 -1.26 -5.40 -6.02
N GLU A 97 -0.89 -5.34 -7.29
CA GLU A 97 0.34 -5.94 -7.78
C GLU A 97 1.44 -4.86 -7.81
N CYS A 98 2.50 -5.10 -7.05
CA CYS A 98 3.63 -4.20 -6.97
C CYS A 98 4.68 -4.52 -8.03
N PRO A 99 5.34 -3.51 -8.60
CA PRO A 99 6.50 -3.72 -9.47
C PRO A 99 7.61 -4.49 -8.76
N THR A 100 8.52 -5.08 -9.53
CA THR A 100 9.74 -5.70 -8.98
C THR A 100 10.53 -4.69 -8.15
N GLY A 101 11.05 -5.13 -6.99
CA GLY A 101 11.74 -4.25 -6.03
C GLY A 101 10.81 -3.50 -5.08
N PHE A 102 9.49 -3.72 -5.14
CA PHE A 102 8.52 -3.14 -4.22
C PHE A 102 7.75 -4.21 -3.45
N SER A 103 7.35 -3.87 -2.23
CA SER A 103 6.52 -4.69 -1.35
C SER A 103 5.16 -4.02 -1.11
N TYR A 104 4.11 -4.82 -0.99
CA TYR A 104 2.77 -4.31 -0.77
C TYR A 104 2.52 -4.04 0.72
N ASN A 105 2.20 -2.80 1.06
CA ASN A 105 1.72 -2.41 2.38
C ASN A 105 0.19 -2.36 2.38
N ASP A 106 -0.44 -3.37 2.98
CA ASP A 106 -1.90 -3.56 3.03
C ASP A 106 -2.62 -2.52 3.89
N LEU A 107 -1.93 -1.94 4.88
CA LEU A 107 -2.47 -0.89 5.75
C LEU A 107 -2.55 0.48 5.05
N LEU A 108 -1.58 0.77 4.20
CA LEU A 108 -1.46 2.04 3.49
C LEU A 108 -1.98 1.97 2.04
N LEU A 109 -2.23 0.76 1.54
CA LEU A 109 -2.60 0.45 0.15
C LEU A 109 -1.59 1.02 -0.86
N VAL A 110 -0.31 0.83 -0.56
CA VAL A 110 0.81 1.39 -1.35
C VAL A 110 1.88 0.33 -1.56
N CYS A 111 2.50 0.37 -2.74
CA CYS A 111 3.71 -0.37 -3.02
C CYS A 111 4.90 0.46 -2.53
N GLU A 112 5.54 -0.03 -1.46
CA GLU A 112 6.71 0.59 -0.85
C GLU A 112 7.97 -0.04 -1.40
N ASP A 113 8.95 0.81 -1.68
CA ASP A 113 10.26 0.38 -2.14
C ASP A 113 10.91 -0.56 -1.11
N ILE A 114 11.46 -1.68 -1.59
CA ILE A 114 12.20 -2.60 -0.73
C ILE A 114 13.61 -2.04 -0.61
N ASP A 115 14.00 -1.60 0.58
CA ASP A 115 15.39 -1.21 0.82
C ASP A 115 16.27 -2.46 0.94
N GLU A 116 16.88 -2.88 -0.17
CA GLU A 116 17.78 -4.02 -0.15
C GLU A 116 19.01 -3.74 0.72
N CYS A 117 19.52 -2.50 0.74
CA CYS A 117 20.68 -2.11 1.54
C CYS A 117 20.47 -2.27 3.05
N SER A 118 19.22 -2.12 3.53
CA SER A 118 18.86 -2.35 4.94
C SER A 118 18.85 -3.85 5.34
N ASN A 119 18.78 -4.78 4.38
CA ASN A 119 18.74 -6.23 4.64
C ASN A 119 20.13 -6.89 4.68
N GLY A 120 21.19 -6.15 4.37
CA GLY A 120 22.45 -6.24 5.13
C GLY A 120 23.53 -7.24 4.73
N ASP A 121 23.35 -8.19 3.82
CA ASP A 121 24.43 -9.16 3.53
C ASP A 121 24.83 -9.27 2.06
N ASN A 122 26.11 -8.94 1.79
CA ASN A 122 26.85 -9.23 0.54
C ASN A 122 26.21 -8.75 -0.78
N LEU A 123 25.36 -7.72 -0.75
CA LEU A 123 24.74 -7.15 -1.97
C LEU A 123 25.75 -6.47 -2.89
N CYS A 124 26.79 -5.88 -2.29
CA CYS A 124 27.84 -5.16 -2.97
C CYS A 124 29.19 -5.84 -2.78
N GLN A 125 30.08 -5.60 -3.74
CA GLN A 125 31.47 -6.03 -3.65
C GLN A 125 32.20 -5.37 -2.47
N ARG A 126 33.34 -5.95 -2.08
CA ARG A 126 34.20 -5.38 -1.04
C ARG A 126 34.59 -3.92 -1.41
N ASN A 127 34.58 -3.05 -0.40
CA ASN A 127 34.88 -1.62 -0.53
C ASN A 127 33.91 -0.85 -1.44
N ALA A 128 32.66 -1.31 -1.53
CA ALA A 128 31.57 -0.59 -2.18
C ALA A 128 30.43 -0.35 -1.17
N ASP A 129 29.86 0.85 -1.25
CA ASP A 129 28.68 1.26 -0.50
C ASP A 129 27.43 0.88 -1.30
N CYS A 130 26.43 0.34 -0.60
CA CYS A 130 25.11 0.10 -1.16
C CYS A 130 24.29 1.38 -1.14
N ILE A 131 23.68 1.73 -2.27
CA ILE A 131 22.79 2.87 -2.41
C ILE A 131 21.44 2.38 -2.89
N ASN A 132 20.45 2.48 -2.01
CA ASN A 132 19.07 2.13 -2.34
C ASN A 132 18.50 3.09 -3.38
N SER A 133 17.64 2.58 -4.26
CA SER A 133 16.96 3.36 -5.30
C SER A 133 15.56 2.80 -5.56
N PRO A 134 14.61 3.58 -6.08
CA PRO A 134 13.27 3.04 -6.32
C PRO A 134 13.27 1.81 -7.25
N GLY A 135 12.87 0.67 -6.72
CA GLY A 135 12.77 -0.63 -7.38
C GLY A 135 14.08 -1.42 -7.51
N SER A 136 15.19 -0.94 -6.95
CA SER A 136 16.49 -1.61 -7.03
C SER A 136 17.55 -0.98 -6.11
N TYR A 137 18.76 -1.48 -6.17
CA TYR A 137 19.91 -0.83 -5.53
C TYR A 137 21.07 -0.74 -6.51
N ARG A 138 22.04 0.12 -6.20
CA ARG A 138 23.31 0.15 -6.90
C ARG A 138 24.47 0.21 -5.92
N CYS A 139 25.60 -0.32 -6.35
CA CYS A 139 26.83 -0.29 -5.58
C CYS A 139 27.77 0.76 -6.16
N GLU A 140 28.26 1.65 -5.31
CA GLU A 140 29.28 2.64 -5.68
C GLU A 140 30.55 2.37 -4.85
N CYS A 141 31.73 2.57 -5.43
CA CYS A 141 32.96 2.39 -4.65
C CYS A 141 32.98 3.39 -3.48
N ALA A 142 33.31 2.88 -2.29
CA ALA A 142 33.40 3.70 -1.10
C ALA A 142 34.44 4.81 -1.26
N ALA A 143 34.34 5.84 -0.41
CA ALA A 143 35.32 6.93 -0.40
C ALA A 143 36.76 6.37 -0.27
N GLY A 144 37.67 6.89 -1.11
CA GLY A 144 39.05 6.38 -1.21
C GLY A 144 39.22 5.21 -2.20
N PHE A 145 38.17 4.74 -2.87
CA PHE A 145 38.25 3.65 -3.85
C PHE A 145 37.80 4.09 -5.26
N LYS A 146 38.28 3.38 -6.29
CA LYS A 146 37.86 3.54 -7.70
C LYS A 146 37.54 2.20 -8.34
N LEU A 147 36.59 2.22 -9.26
CA LEU A 147 36.22 1.04 -10.05
C LEU A 147 37.38 0.68 -11.00
N SER A 148 37.90 -0.53 -10.85
CA SER A 148 38.87 -1.10 -11.78
C SER A 148 38.18 -1.65 -13.04
N PRO A 149 38.91 -1.87 -14.15
CA PRO A 149 38.35 -2.50 -15.36
C PRO A 149 37.75 -3.90 -15.11
N ASN A 150 38.19 -4.57 -14.04
CA ASN A 150 37.70 -5.88 -13.63
C ASN A 150 36.44 -5.79 -12.74
N GLY A 151 35.87 -4.60 -12.58
CA GLY A 151 34.70 -4.33 -11.74
C GLY A 151 35.00 -4.15 -10.26
N ALA A 152 36.21 -4.47 -9.77
CA ALA A 152 36.58 -4.37 -8.35
C ALA A 152 36.85 -2.92 -7.89
N CYS A 153 36.46 -2.57 -6.67
CA CYS A 153 36.82 -1.30 -6.02
C CYS A 153 38.23 -1.38 -5.42
N ILE A 154 39.18 -0.69 -6.06
CA ILE A 154 40.59 -0.64 -5.64
C ILE A 154 40.92 0.73 -5.05
N ASP A 155 41.87 0.76 -4.11
CA ASP A 155 42.31 1.99 -3.47
C ASP A 155 42.72 3.05 -4.52
N ARG A 156 42.20 4.26 -4.36
CA ARG A 156 42.63 5.43 -5.11
C ARG A 156 43.95 5.87 -4.51
N ASN A 157 45.04 5.20 -4.92
CA ASN A 157 46.41 5.49 -4.51
C ASN A 157 46.63 6.99 -4.22
N GLU A 158 46.50 7.40 -2.95
CA GLU A 158 46.45 8.80 -2.51
C GLU A 158 47.87 9.41 -2.40
N CYS A 159 48.79 8.99 -3.28
CA CYS A 159 50.17 9.48 -3.29
C CYS A 159 50.27 10.98 -3.54
#